data_AF-A0A0A0D1U5-F1
#
_entry.id   AF-A0A0A0D1U5-F1
#
_cell.length_a   1.000
_cell.length_b   1.000
_cell.length_c   1.000
_cell.angle_alpha   90.00
_cell.angle_beta   90.00
_cell.angle_gamma   90.00
#
_symmetry.space_group_name_H-M   'P 1'
#
loop_
_entity.id
_entity.type
_entity.pdbx_description
1 polymer ?
#
loop_
_entity_poly.entity_id
_entity_poly.type
_entity_poly.pdbx_seq_one_letter_code
_entity_poly.pdbx_strand_id
1 'polypeptide(L)'
;MKLNTALVDRTVTRFGAQAVPDNHPAMAQLNTMFGEHTFFLDGNGLHIVEAVELAPTGAPAGQVIRLASWADAERTTLAPHEPEPTDVVIELGPIDPDKEA
;
A
#
# COMPACT_ATOMS: atom_id res chain seq x y z
N MET A 1 -3.82 -4.81 7.79
CA MET A 1 -4.63 -5.62 6.83
C MET A 1 -3.75 -5.97 5.64
N LYS A 2 -3.70 -7.24 5.23
CA LYS A 2 -3.05 -7.63 3.97
C LYS A 2 -4.03 -7.49 2.81
N LEU A 3 -3.60 -6.82 1.76
CA LEU A 3 -4.35 -6.68 0.52
C LEU A 3 -4.27 -7.98 -0.28
N ASN A 4 -5.35 -8.32 -0.98
CA ASN A 4 -5.35 -9.43 -1.91
C ASN A 4 -4.51 -9.08 -3.14
N THR A 5 -3.91 -10.07 -3.81
CA THR A 5 -3.00 -9.89 -4.95
C THR A 5 -3.61 -9.01 -6.06
N ALA A 6 -4.92 -9.13 -6.31
CA ALA A 6 -5.63 -8.28 -7.28
C ALA A 6 -5.63 -6.78 -6.89
N LEU A 7 -5.75 -6.47 -5.59
CA LEU A 7 -5.68 -5.10 -5.08
C LEU A 7 -4.26 -4.55 -5.12
N VAL A 8 -3.28 -5.43 -4.91
CA VAL A 8 -1.86 -5.11 -5.03
C VAL A 8 -1.54 -4.72 -6.47
N ASP A 9 -1.88 -5.57 -7.44
CA ASP A 9 -1.65 -5.32 -8.86
C ASP A 9 -2.37 -4.04 -9.35
N ARG A 10 -3.61 -3.83 -8.88
CA ARG A 10 -4.36 -2.61 -9.16
C ARG A 10 -3.69 -1.36 -8.59
N THR A 11 -3.19 -1.43 -7.36
CA THR A 11 -2.45 -0.33 -6.74
C THR A 11 -1.16 -0.06 -7.51
N VAL A 12 -0.41 -1.09 -7.89
CA VAL A 12 0.81 -0.96 -8.70
C VAL A 12 0.49 -0.28 -10.03
N THR A 13 -0.59 -0.69 -10.69
CA THR A 13 -1.00 -0.14 -11.99
C THR A 13 -1.51 1.30 -11.90
N ARG A 14 -2.21 1.67 -10.82
CA ARG A 14 -2.83 2.99 -10.65
C ARG A 14 -1.91 4.02 -10.02
N PHE A 15 -1.19 3.61 -8.98
CA PHE A 15 -0.32 4.47 -8.19
C PHE A 15 1.13 4.45 -8.70
N GLY A 16 1.55 3.38 -9.39
CA GLY A 16 2.91 3.26 -9.93
C GLY A 16 3.95 2.78 -8.90
N ALA A 17 3.53 2.36 -7.70
CA ALA A 17 4.42 1.81 -6.69
C ALA A 17 4.55 0.29 -6.79
N GLN A 18 5.71 -0.26 -6.46
CA GLN A 18 5.93 -1.70 -6.42
C GLN A 18 5.56 -2.28 -5.06
N ALA A 19 4.82 -3.38 -5.05
CA ALA A 19 4.55 -4.09 -3.80
C ALA A 19 5.82 -4.72 -3.21
N VAL A 20 6.03 -4.52 -1.92
CA VAL A 20 7.14 -5.14 -1.18
C VAL A 20 6.72 -6.57 -0.81
N PRO A 21 7.45 -7.60 -1.26
CA PRO A 21 7.12 -8.98 -0.94
C PRO A 21 7.35 -9.26 0.55
N ASP A 22 6.51 -10.09 1.15
CA ASP A 22 6.60 -10.50 2.57
C ASP A 22 7.95 -11.12 2.95
N ASN A 23 8.66 -11.68 1.96
CA ASN A 23 9.98 -12.29 2.14
C ASN A 23 11.14 -11.27 2.20
N HIS A 24 10.87 -9.96 2.15
CA HIS A 24 11.93 -8.94 2.21
C HIS A 24 12.46 -8.80 3.66
N PRO A 25 13.79 -8.71 3.89
CA PRO A 25 14.35 -8.62 5.24
C PRO A 25 13.87 -7.38 6.02
N ALA A 26 13.48 -6.32 5.32
CA ALA A 26 12.88 -5.13 5.93
C ALA A 26 11.43 -5.35 6.42
N MET A 27 10.71 -6.37 5.94
CA MET A 27 9.30 -6.61 6.32
C MET A 27 9.15 -6.86 7.81
N ALA A 28 10.07 -7.58 8.45
CA ALA A 28 10.00 -7.84 9.89
C ALA A 28 10.04 -6.53 10.72
N GLN A 29 10.87 -5.57 10.29
CA GLN A 29 10.97 -4.26 10.94
C GLN A 29 9.76 -3.40 10.64
N LEU A 30 9.32 -3.32 9.38
CA LEU A 30 8.13 -2.57 8.99
C LEU A 30 6.88 -3.09 9.71
N ASN A 31 6.75 -4.41 9.82
CA ASN A 31 5.67 -5.07 10.54
C ASN A 31 5.71 -4.77 12.06
N THR A 32 6.91 -4.65 12.63
CA THR A 32 7.06 -4.23 14.03
C THR A 32 6.68 -2.76 14.26
N MET A 33 7.01 -1.87 13.31
CA MET A 33 6.76 -0.43 13.43
C MET A 33 5.32 -0.05 13.09
N PHE A 34 4.78 -0.62 12.03
CA PHE A 34 3.50 -0.22 11.42
C PHE A 34 2.43 -1.32 11.47
N GLY A 35 2.78 -2.54 11.88
CA GLY A 35 1.87 -3.68 11.89
C GLY A 35 1.80 -4.45 10.56
N GLU A 36 0.94 -5.46 10.51
CA GLU A 36 0.83 -6.36 9.36
C GLU A 36 0.04 -5.71 8.22
N HIS A 37 0.78 -5.08 7.30
CA HIS A 37 0.23 -4.42 6.13
C HIS A 37 0.97 -4.82 4.84
N THR A 38 0.30 -4.60 3.71
CA THR A 38 0.95 -4.66 2.41
C THR A 38 1.63 -3.33 2.13
N PHE A 39 2.95 -3.36 2.07
CA PHE A 39 3.76 -2.18 1.79
C PHE A 39 4.03 -2.04 0.30
N PHE A 40 4.08 -0.80 -0.16
CA PHE A 40 4.35 -0.40 -1.53
C PHE A 40 5.52 0.58 -1.53
N LEU A 41 6.50 0.33 -2.37
CA LEU A 41 7.71 1.12 -2.50
C LEU A 41 7.70 1.83 -3.84
N ASP A 42 7.90 3.15 -3.80
CA ASP A 42 8.05 4.00 -4.97
C ASP A 42 9.33 4.85 -4.85
N GLY A 43 9.70 5.58 -5.90
CA GLY A 43 10.78 6.56 -5.89
C GLY A 43 10.65 7.65 -4.82
N ASN A 44 9.46 7.87 -4.24
CA ASN A 44 9.23 8.80 -3.14
C ASN A 44 9.39 8.18 -1.74
N GLY A 45 9.19 6.87 -1.59
CA GLY A 45 9.28 6.20 -0.29
C GLY A 45 8.38 4.98 -0.16
N LEU A 46 8.01 4.69 1.08
CA LEU A 46 7.15 3.58 1.47
C LEU A 46 5.73 4.06 1.74
N HIS A 47 4.78 3.34 1.15
CA HIS A 47 3.37 3.59 1.20
C HIS A 47 2.65 2.30 1.60
N ILE A 48 1.45 2.42 2.15
CA ILE A 48 0.51 1.31 2.34
C ILE A 48 -0.82 1.70 1.72
N VAL A 49 -1.67 0.71 1.45
CA VAL A 49 -3.08 1.00 1.15
C VAL A 49 -3.91 0.48 2.31
N GLU A 50 -4.64 1.39 2.94
CA GLU A 50 -5.57 1.08 4.00
C GLU A 50 -6.99 1.09 3.47
N ALA A 51 -7.75 0.03 3.74
CA ALA A 51 -9.15 -0.04 3.35
C ALA A 51 -9.94 1.02 4.13
N VAL A 52 -10.50 1.98 3.40
CA VAL A 52 -11.40 3.00 3.91
C VAL A 52 -12.83 2.64 3.52
N GLU A 53 -13.72 2.62 4.51
CA GLU A 53 -15.15 2.34 4.31
C GLU A 53 -15.88 3.45 3.54
N LEU A 54 -15.25 4.61 3.35
CA LEU A 54 -15.82 5.81 2.77
C LEU A 54 -15.40 6.00 1.29
N ALA A 55 -15.87 5.14 0.40
CA ALA A 55 -16.04 5.57 -0.99
C ALA A 55 -17.43 6.23 -1.13
N PRO A 56 -17.57 7.35 -1.85
CA PRO A 56 -18.87 7.97 -2.12
C PRO A 56 -19.84 7.04 -2.88
N THR A 57 -19.34 5.94 -3.43
CA THR A 57 -20.07 4.91 -4.17
C THR A 57 -20.55 3.74 -3.30
N GLY A 58 -20.21 3.69 -2.01
CA GLY A 58 -20.55 2.58 -1.11
C GLY A 58 -19.75 1.29 -1.35
N ALA A 59 -18.75 1.34 -2.23
CA ALA A 59 -17.79 0.27 -2.45
C ALA A 59 -16.61 0.39 -1.47
N PRO A 60 -15.93 -0.71 -1.10
CA PRO A 60 -14.69 -0.61 -0.36
C PRO A 60 -13.69 0.18 -1.21
N ALA A 61 -13.05 1.17 -0.62
CA ALA A 61 -11.94 1.91 -1.21
C ALA A 61 -10.69 1.74 -0.34
N GLY A 62 -9.54 2.06 -0.91
CA GLY A 62 -8.24 1.91 -0.30
C GLY A 62 -7.52 3.23 -0.43
N GLN A 63 -7.28 3.91 0.69
CA GLN A 63 -6.49 5.14 0.67
C GLN A 63 -5.01 4.78 0.73
N VAL A 64 -4.22 5.37 -0.17
CA VAL A 64 -2.77 5.24 -0.12
C VAL A 64 -2.26 6.17 0.98
N ILE A 65 -1.54 5.62 1.95
CA ILE A 65 -0.96 6.34 3.08
C ILE A 65 0.56 6.20 3.00
N ARG A 66 1.28 7.31 3.01
CA ARG A 66 2.74 7.30 3.07
C ARG A 66 3.19 7.12 4.52
N LEU A 67 4.03 6.13 4.75
CA LEU A 67 4.55 5.79 6.08
C LEU A 67 6.02 6.14 6.24
N ALA A 68 6.78 6.12 5.16
CA ALA A 68 8.19 6.45 5.20
C ALA A 68 8.62 7.14 3.91
N SER A 69 9.62 8.00 4.02
CA SER A 69 10.26 8.63 2.88
C SER A 69 11.71 8.16 2.79
N TRP A 70 12.31 8.22 1.60
CA TRP A 70 13.73 7.91 1.48
C TRP A 70 14.58 8.92 2.26
N ALA A 71 15.37 8.43 3.21
CA ALA A 71 16.30 9.26 3.97
C ALA A 71 17.53 9.63 3.13
N ASP A 72 17.85 8.78 2.15
CA ASP A 72 19.03 8.89 1.29
C ASP A 72 18.64 9.06 -0.18
N ALA A 73 19.42 9.85 -0.91
CA ALA A 73 19.30 9.98 -2.37
C ALA A 73 19.52 8.64 -3.10
N GLU A 74 20.28 7.72 -2.48
CA GLU A 74 20.52 6.36 -2.99
C GLU A 74 19.36 5.39 -2.74
N ARG A 75 18.31 5.83 -2.01
CA ARG A 75 17.14 5.00 -1.70
C ARG A 75 17.51 3.68 -1.00
N THR A 76 18.43 3.76 -0.06
CA THR A 76 18.91 2.63 0.73
C THR A 76 18.30 2.60 2.13
N THR A 77 18.00 3.77 2.71
CA THR A 77 17.36 3.89 4.03
C THR A 77 16.00 4.57 3.91
N LEU A 78 15.00 3.96 4.53
CA LEU A 78 13.69 4.57 4.72
C LEU A 78 13.63 5.24 6.09
N ALA A 79 13.23 6.52 6.12
CA ALA A 79 12.91 7.25 7.34
C ALA A 79 11.41 7.12 7.61
N PRO A 80 10.98 6.32 8.61
CA PRO A 80 9.59 6.26 9.02
C PRO A 80 9.12 7.62 9.55
N HIS A 81 7.92 8.03 9.18
CA HIS A 81 7.27 9.25 9.65
C HIS A 81 5.82 8.96 10.04
N GLU A 82 5.13 9.96 10.57
CA GLU A 82 3.70 9.84 10.89
C GLU A 82 2.90 9.50 9.64
N PRO A 83 1.92 8.57 9.72
CA PRO A 83 1.14 8.14 8.56
C PRO A 83 0.45 9.32 7.88
N GLU A 84 0.86 9.63 6.65
CA GLU A 84 0.33 10.75 5.87
C GLU A 84 -0.60 10.21 4.77
N PRO A 85 -1.93 10.37 4.90
CA PRO A 85 -2.86 9.97 3.86
C PRO A 85 -2.62 10.83 2.61
N THR A 86 -2.46 10.16 1.48
CA THR A 86 -2.33 10.84 0.20
C THR A 86 -3.71 11.07 -0.42
N ASP A 87 -3.76 11.95 -1.43
CA ASP A 87 -4.97 12.20 -2.23
C ASP A 87 -5.33 11.02 -3.16
N VAL A 88 -4.51 9.95 -3.15
CA VAL A 88 -4.71 8.77 -3.98
C VAL A 88 -5.63 7.79 -3.28
N VAL A 89 -6.82 7.61 -3.85
CA VAL A 89 -7.80 6.61 -3.43
C VAL A 89 -7.93 5.56 -4.52
N ILE A 90 -7.64 4.31 -4.16
CA ILE A 90 -7.82 3.14 -5.00
C ILE A 90 -9.17 2.54 -4.65
N GLU A 91 -10.15 2.61 -5.55
CA GLU A 91 -11.38 1.83 -5.35
C GLU A 91 -11.00 0.34 -5.21
N LEU A 92 -11.37 -0.34 -4.13
CA LEU A 92 -11.12 -1.78 -3.96
C LEU A 92 -12.22 -2.57 -4.66
N GLY A 93 -13.40 -1.96 -4.84
CA GLY A 93 -14.54 -2.53 -5.57
C GLY A 93 -15.07 -3.82 -4.92
N PRO A 94 -16.26 -4.29 -5.32
CA PRO A 94 -16.61 -5.68 -5.03
C PRO A 94 -15.55 -6.54 -5.72
N ILE A 95 -14.86 -7.38 -4.95
CA ILE A 95 -14.14 -8.52 -5.50
C ILE A 95 -15.26 -9.40 -6.07
N ASP A 96 -15.63 -9.24 -7.34
CA ASP A 96 -16.54 -10.17 -8.01
C ASP A 96 -15.92 -11.57 -7.88
N PRO A 97 -16.51 -12.50 -7.11
CA PRO A 97 -15.99 -13.86 -6.99
C PRO A 97 -16.27 -14.71 -8.24
N ASP A 98 -16.71 -14.09 -9.35
CA ASP A 98 -17.25 -14.75 -10.54
C ASP A 98 -16.50 -14.33 -11.83
N LYS A 99 -15.16 -14.29 -11.77
CA LYS A 99 -14.32 -14.29 -12.97
C LYS A 99 -13.20 -15.33 -12.88
N GLU A 100 -13.57 -16.54 -12.50
CA GLU A 100 -12.97 -17.75 -13.06
C GLU A 100 -14.04 -18.38 -13.95
N ALA A 101 -13.92 -18.19 -15.27
CA ALA A 101 -14.70 -18.89 -16.28
C ALA A 101 -13.74 -19.42 -17.35
#